data_AF-A0A7K1RLM6-F1
#
_entry.id   AF-A0A7K1RLM6-F1
#
_cell.length_a   1.000
_cell.length_b   1.000
_cell.length_c   1.000
_cell.angle_alpha   90.00
_cell.angle_beta   90.00
_cell.angle_gamma   90.00
#
_symmetry.space_group_name_H-M   'P 1'
#
loop_
_entity.id
_entity.type
_entity.pdbx_description
1 polymer ?
#
loop_
_entity_poly.entity_id
_entity_poly.type
_entity_poly.pdbx_seq_one_letter_code
_entity_poly.pdbx_strand_id
1 'polypeptide(L)'
;MKNQPSESHKITSLEGLRGIMAWWVVLGHVSLTFGWGLPIVDRNVLAVDVFIILSGFVIARLIDRKAEPLGLYIARRGFRLFPLYLVVLALSTVLLQVQVSAWQDIPFATPTNANRLYLAQQGLGSLGQQLIVHVPLLQGLVPDQVLDSAPYTIVGQAWSISMEWQFYLLAPFFLWVLAKKQRWPLGVAVFLGLILATDLLPGGFIGYKISRFAIGICSYMAFDRRQEWRGWLLAILGFAGIAIAREGLSQLLPLMLWAGVLLSAAAPVHHLMHLPARLLGSALPVHLGQISYSVYLVHMVPLYVSIAVLTGLGVSNSVLQACVVIVTLVATYLLSLVSYRFIEKPGIELGARLTRPVDLQTA
;
A
#
# COMPACT_ATOMS: atom_id res chain seq x y z
N MET A 1 -31.81 -27.76 -13.87
CA MET A 1 -31.57 -26.30 -13.99
C MET A 1 -30.12 -26.03 -13.62
N LYS A 2 -29.29 -25.65 -14.59
CA LYS A 2 -27.86 -25.36 -14.37
C LYS A 2 -27.75 -24.06 -13.57
N ASN A 3 -27.25 -24.12 -12.35
CA ASN A 3 -26.89 -22.95 -11.55
C ASN A 3 -25.84 -22.15 -12.33
N GLN A 4 -26.26 -21.01 -12.89
CA GLN A 4 -25.34 -19.97 -13.29
C GLN A 4 -24.62 -19.48 -12.02
N PRO A 5 -23.28 -19.42 -11.99
CA PRO A 5 -22.59 -18.77 -10.88
C PRO A 5 -22.89 -17.28 -10.93
N SER A 6 -23.53 -16.79 -9.88
CA SER A 6 -23.85 -15.38 -9.67
C SER A 6 -22.59 -14.50 -9.71
N GLU A 7 -22.81 -13.28 -10.18
CA GLU A 7 -21.81 -12.22 -10.34
C GLU A 7 -20.89 -12.03 -9.12
N SER A 8 -19.60 -11.87 -9.40
CA SER A 8 -18.51 -11.41 -8.52
C SER A 8 -18.73 -11.52 -6.99
N HIS A 9 -18.50 -12.69 -6.40
CA HIS A 9 -18.23 -12.75 -4.96
C HIS A 9 -16.95 -11.97 -4.63
N LYS A 10 -17.14 -10.73 -4.16
CA LYS A 10 -16.11 -9.88 -3.54
C LYS A 10 -15.72 -10.56 -2.23
N ILE A 11 -14.43 -10.83 -2.04
CA ILE A 11 -13.95 -11.45 -0.80
C ILE A 11 -13.85 -10.33 0.24
N THR A 12 -14.92 -10.11 0.99
CA THR A 12 -15.07 -9.00 1.94
C THR A 12 -13.99 -9.01 3.02
N SER A 13 -13.48 -10.18 3.40
CA SER A 13 -12.37 -10.31 4.36
C SER A 13 -11.07 -9.67 3.86
N LEU A 14 -10.83 -9.59 2.54
CA LEU A 14 -9.69 -8.86 1.99
C LEU A 14 -9.85 -7.35 2.19
N GLU A 15 -11.07 -6.83 2.13
CA GLU A 15 -11.31 -5.40 2.43
C GLU A 15 -11.11 -5.13 3.91
N GLY A 16 -11.64 -5.99 4.78
CA GLY A 16 -11.39 -5.92 6.21
C GLY A 16 -9.92 -5.92 6.57
N LEU A 17 -9.14 -6.82 5.94
CA LEU A 17 -7.70 -6.90 6.14
C LEU A 17 -7.00 -5.58 5.79
N ARG A 18 -7.35 -4.96 4.65
CA ARG A 18 -6.81 -3.65 4.25
C ARG A 18 -7.09 -2.57 5.31
N GLY A 19 -8.29 -2.57 5.88
CA GLY A 19 -8.67 -1.63 6.94
C GLY A 19 -7.79 -1.77 8.18
N ILE A 20 -7.60 -3.01 8.65
CA ILE A 20 -6.75 -3.28 9.82
C ILE A 20 -5.27 -2.93 9.54
N MET A 21 -4.75 -3.27 8.36
CA MET A 21 -3.37 -2.93 7.99
C MET A 21 -3.14 -1.41 7.90
N ALA A 22 -4.12 -0.64 7.42
CA ALA A 22 -4.01 0.82 7.37
C ALA A 22 -3.88 1.40 8.80
N TRP A 23 -4.71 0.94 9.74
CA TRP A 23 -4.66 1.42 11.12
C TRP A 23 -3.43 0.92 11.90
N TRP A 24 -2.90 -0.26 11.58
CA TRP A 24 -1.59 -0.66 12.08
C TRP A 24 -0.55 0.40 11.72
N VAL A 25 -0.47 0.83 10.45
CA VAL A 25 0.49 1.85 10.00
C VAL A 25 0.35 3.14 10.80
N VAL A 26 -0.89 3.61 11.02
CA VAL A 26 -1.16 4.81 11.85
C VAL A 26 -0.63 4.62 13.28
N LEU A 27 -0.97 3.50 13.92
CA LEU A 27 -0.57 3.21 15.30
C LEU A 27 0.95 3.07 15.45
N GLY A 28 1.62 2.43 14.49
CA GLY A 28 3.08 2.33 14.49
C GLY A 28 3.75 3.68 14.29
N HIS A 29 3.20 4.58 13.46
CA HIS A 29 3.76 5.93 13.35
C HIS A 29 3.60 6.76 14.62
N VAL A 30 2.49 6.61 15.34
CA VAL A 30 2.29 7.21 16.66
C VAL A 30 3.28 6.64 17.67
N SER A 31 3.39 5.32 17.76
CA SER A 31 4.28 4.61 18.67
C SER A 31 5.75 4.97 18.46
N LEU A 32 6.21 5.01 17.20
CA LEU A 32 7.56 5.44 16.82
C LEU A 32 7.84 6.92 17.12
N THR A 33 6.81 7.77 17.09
CA THR A 33 6.94 9.20 17.42
C THR A 33 7.27 9.38 18.90
N PHE A 34 6.63 8.60 19.76
CA PHE A 34 6.77 8.70 21.21
C PHE A 34 7.74 7.70 21.82
N GLY A 35 8.32 6.82 21.01
CA GLY A 35 9.31 5.84 21.46
C GLY A 35 8.74 4.76 22.38
N TRP A 36 7.49 4.34 22.17
CA TRP A 36 6.86 3.31 23.02
C TRP A 36 7.49 1.92 22.87
N GLY A 37 8.20 1.65 21.77
CA GLY A 37 8.97 0.42 21.57
C GLY A 37 8.10 -0.83 21.46
N LEU A 38 6.94 -0.72 20.80
CA LEU A 38 5.99 -1.82 20.66
C LEU A 38 6.46 -2.81 19.57
N PRO A 39 6.88 -4.04 19.90
CA PRO A 39 7.68 -4.90 19.00
C PRO A 39 7.05 -5.25 17.65
N ILE A 40 5.72 -5.33 17.60
CA ILE A 40 4.94 -5.66 16.40
C ILE A 40 4.40 -4.37 15.76
N VAL A 41 3.84 -3.47 16.56
CA VAL A 41 3.17 -2.25 16.08
C VAL A 41 4.16 -1.32 15.38
N ASP A 42 5.39 -1.20 15.88
CA ASP A 42 6.43 -0.34 15.30
C ASP A 42 6.93 -0.83 13.93
N ARG A 43 6.65 -2.09 13.57
CA ARG A 43 7.08 -2.70 12.29
C ARG A 43 6.08 -2.42 11.17
N ASN A 44 5.84 -1.15 10.87
CA ASN A 44 4.88 -0.69 9.85
C ASN A 44 5.09 -1.32 8.46
N VAL A 45 6.34 -1.65 8.11
CA VAL A 45 6.67 -2.31 6.83
C VAL A 45 5.97 -3.67 6.70
N LEU A 46 5.70 -4.39 7.79
CA LEU A 46 4.99 -5.67 7.74
C LEU A 46 3.52 -5.51 7.35
N ALA A 47 2.87 -4.43 7.76
CA ALA A 47 1.50 -4.12 7.31
C ALA A 47 1.49 -3.78 5.81
N VAL A 48 2.50 -3.04 5.34
CA VAL A 48 2.71 -2.76 3.90
C VAL A 48 2.97 -4.04 3.11
N ASP A 49 3.73 -4.99 3.67
CA ASP A 49 3.98 -6.29 3.04
C ASP A 49 2.67 -7.04 2.78
N VAL A 50 1.71 -7.01 3.70
CA VAL A 50 0.36 -7.57 3.49
C VAL A 50 -0.39 -6.84 2.36
N PHE A 51 -0.31 -5.51 2.30
CA PHE A 51 -0.90 -4.74 1.19
C PHE A 51 -0.32 -5.16 -0.16
N ILE A 52 1.00 -5.35 -0.27
CA ILE A 52 1.65 -5.75 -1.52
C ILE A 52 1.20 -7.16 -1.95
N ILE A 53 1.13 -8.12 -1.03
CA ILE A 53 0.63 -9.46 -1.34
C ILE A 53 -0.84 -9.39 -1.82
N LEU A 54 -1.68 -8.62 -1.11
CA LEU A 54 -3.07 -8.43 -1.48
C LEU A 54 -3.21 -7.79 -2.87
N SER A 55 -2.40 -6.78 -3.18
CA SER A 55 -2.36 -6.14 -4.49
C SER A 55 -2.04 -7.14 -5.60
N GLY A 56 -1.04 -8.00 -5.42
CA GLY A 56 -0.72 -9.07 -6.37
C GLY A 56 -1.91 -9.98 -6.66
N PHE A 57 -2.63 -10.39 -5.63
CA PHE A 57 -3.83 -11.23 -5.77
C PHE A 57 -4.96 -10.52 -6.52
N VAL A 58 -5.31 -9.30 -6.10
CA VAL A 58 -6.45 -8.55 -6.66
C VAL A 58 -6.18 -8.11 -8.09
N ILE A 59 -4.95 -7.71 -8.42
CA ILE A 59 -4.57 -7.31 -9.77
C ILE A 59 -4.56 -8.53 -10.70
N ALA A 60 -3.97 -9.65 -10.27
CA ALA A 60 -3.98 -10.90 -11.03
C ALA A 60 -5.41 -11.33 -11.35
N ARG A 61 -6.29 -11.33 -10.34
CA ARG A 61 -7.71 -11.64 -10.51
C ARG A 61 -8.42 -10.69 -11.46
N LEU A 62 -8.12 -9.40 -11.40
CA LEU A 62 -8.77 -8.42 -12.29
C LEU A 62 -8.40 -8.67 -13.75
N ILE A 63 -7.11 -8.75 -14.05
CA ILE A 63 -6.63 -8.88 -15.43
C ILE A 63 -7.00 -10.24 -16.03
N ASP A 64 -6.95 -11.32 -15.24
CA ASP A 64 -7.34 -12.67 -15.69
C ASP A 64 -8.85 -12.76 -15.98
N ARG A 65 -9.70 -12.03 -15.25
CA ARG A 65 -11.17 -12.05 -15.44
C ARG A 65 -11.70 -10.98 -16.39
N LYS A 66 -10.95 -9.91 -16.62
CA LYS A 66 -11.31 -8.81 -17.51
C LYS A 66 -10.21 -8.64 -18.54
N ALA A 67 -10.45 -9.18 -19.73
CA ALA A 67 -9.61 -8.91 -20.90
C ALA A 67 -9.89 -7.47 -21.37
N GLU A 68 -9.16 -6.52 -20.81
CA GLU A 68 -9.27 -5.10 -21.13
C GLU A 68 -7.98 -4.58 -21.79
N PRO A 69 -8.08 -3.62 -22.73
CA PRO A 69 -6.91 -2.96 -23.30
C PRO A 69 -6.03 -2.33 -22.23
N LEU A 70 -4.70 -2.43 -22.39
CA LEU A 70 -3.71 -1.95 -21.42
C LEU A 70 -3.93 -0.48 -21.04
N GLY A 71 -4.23 0.39 -22.01
CA GLY A 71 -4.47 1.81 -21.76
C GLY A 71 -5.67 2.06 -20.83
N LEU A 72 -6.77 1.32 -21.00
CA LEU A 72 -7.96 1.45 -20.14
C LEU A 72 -7.69 0.92 -18.73
N TYR A 73 -6.92 -0.16 -18.61
CA TYR A 73 -6.46 -0.68 -17.31
C TYR A 73 -5.63 0.36 -16.57
N ILE A 74 -4.56 0.87 -17.21
CA ILE A 74 -3.66 1.85 -16.59
C ILE A 74 -4.41 3.14 -16.24
N ALA A 75 -5.28 3.64 -17.12
CA ALA A 75 -6.09 4.82 -16.84
C ALA A 75 -6.95 4.64 -15.58
N ARG A 76 -7.68 3.52 -15.43
CA ARG A 76 -8.46 3.25 -14.22
C ARG A 76 -7.62 3.18 -12.95
N ARG A 77 -6.42 2.60 -13.04
CA ARG A 77 -5.48 2.54 -11.92
C ARG A 77 -4.93 3.93 -11.58
N GLY A 78 -4.67 4.75 -12.60
CA GLY A 78 -4.30 6.15 -12.44
C GLY A 78 -5.37 6.94 -11.70
N PHE A 79 -6.62 6.90 -12.17
CA PHE A 79 -7.76 7.56 -11.53
C PHE A 79 -8.08 7.05 -10.12
N ARG A 80 -7.67 5.83 -9.78
CA ARG A 80 -7.77 5.29 -8.42
C ARG A 80 -6.73 5.90 -7.47
N LEU A 81 -5.51 6.18 -7.95
CA LEU A 81 -4.41 6.66 -7.10
C LEU A 81 -4.26 8.19 -7.13
N PHE A 82 -4.07 8.75 -8.32
CA PHE A 82 -3.59 10.11 -8.49
C PHE A 82 -4.48 11.20 -7.88
N PRO A 83 -5.83 11.16 -7.96
CA PRO A 83 -6.65 12.27 -7.47
C PRO A 83 -6.39 12.62 -6.00
N LEU A 84 -6.42 11.62 -5.11
CA LEU A 84 -6.15 11.88 -3.69
C LEU A 84 -4.66 12.05 -3.41
N TYR A 85 -3.80 11.26 -4.07
CA TYR A 85 -2.35 11.40 -3.91
C TYR A 85 -1.87 12.82 -4.22
N LEU A 86 -2.32 13.40 -5.34
CA LEU A 86 -1.90 14.76 -5.76
C LEU A 86 -2.41 15.84 -4.80
N VAL A 87 -3.62 15.69 -4.26
CA VAL A 87 -4.14 16.63 -3.23
C VAL A 87 -3.30 16.54 -1.95
N VAL A 88 -2.96 15.32 -1.50
CA VAL A 88 -2.12 15.13 -0.32
C VAL A 88 -0.68 15.58 -0.58
N LEU A 89 -0.14 15.39 -1.79
CA LEU A 89 1.16 15.89 -2.19
C LEU A 89 1.20 17.43 -2.14
N ALA A 90 0.19 18.10 -2.71
CA ALA A 90 0.08 19.55 -2.67
C ALA A 90 -0.03 20.06 -1.22
N LEU A 91 -0.90 19.43 -0.40
CA LEU A 91 -1.07 19.79 1.00
C LEU A 91 0.24 19.61 1.80
N SER A 92 0.89 18.46 1.69
CA SER A 92 2.16 18.18 2.38
C SER A 92 3.31 19.06 1.91
N THR A 93 3.28 19.49 0.64
CA THR A 93 4.24 20.47 0.09
C THR A 93 4.06 21.83 0.77
N VAL A 94 2.83 22.33 0.86
CA VAL A 94 2.52 23.60 1.55
C VAL A 94 2.86 23.51 3.04
N LEU A 95 2.64 22.35 3.66
CA LEU A 95 2.89 22.12 5.07
C LEU A 95 4.33 21.68 5.40
N LEU A 96 5.26 21.70 4.44
CA LEU A 96 6.59 21.13 4.64
C LEU A 96 7.39 21.86 5.74
N GLN A 97 7.26 23.18 5.84
CA GLN A 97 7.85 23.96 6.95
C GLN A 97 7.23 23.61 8.31
N VAL A 98 5.94 23.27 8.34
CA VAL A 98 5.26 22.78 9.55
C VAL A 98 5.81 21.42 9.95
N GLN A 99 6.10 20.53 8.99
CA GLN A 99 6.77 19.26 9.27
C GLN A 99 8.15 19.46 9.91
N VAL A 100 8.98 20.36 9.36
CA VAL A 100 10.29 20.68 9.93
C VAL A 100 10.15 21.16 11.38
N SER A 101 9.26 22.14 11.63
CA SER A 101 9.04 22.68 12.97
C SER A 101 8.54 21.61 13.94
N ALA A 102 7.59 20.77 13.51
CA ALA A 102 7.08 19.67 14.32
C ALA A 102 8.18 18.71 14.77
N TRP A 103 9.03 18.26 13.85
CA TRP A 103 10.07 17.27 14.15
C TRP A 103 11.30 17.86 14.84
N GLN A 104 11.54 19.16 14.67
CA GLN A 104 12.61 19.89 15.36
C GLN A 104 12.26 20.17 16.82
N ASP A 105 11.01 20.55 17.10
CA ASP A 105 10.60 21.06 18.42
C ASP A 105 9.97 19.98 19.32
N ILE A 106 9.73 18.77 18.80
CA ILE A 106 9.15 17.68 19.59
C ILE A 106 10.11 17.27 20.73
N PRO A 107 9.66 17.20 22.00
CA PRO A 107 10.52 16.87 23.15
C PRO A 107 10.87 15.38 23.25
N PHE A 108 10.50 14.57 22.26
CA PHE A 108 10.73 13.13 22.22
C PHE A 108 11.81 12.80 21.18
N ALA A 109 13.06 12.66 21.64
CA ALA A 109 14.21 12.37 20.80
C ALA A 109 14.25 10.88 20.40
N THR A 110 13.52 10.52 19.36
CA THR A 110 13.58 9.18 18.76
C THR A 110 14.40 9.19 17.46
N PRO A 111 15.09 8.10 17.09
CA PRO A 111 15.78 8.01 15.80
C PRO A 111 14.84 8.26 14.61
N THR A 112 13.57 7.85 14.73
CA THR A 112 12.56 8.08 13.71
C THR A 112 12.22 9.56 13.54
N ASN A 113 12.12 10.32 14.63
CA ASN A 113 11.86 11.76 14.56
C ASN A 113 13.05 12.51 13.95
N ALA A 114 14.29 12.14 14.32
CA ALA A 114 15.50 12.68 13.70
C ALA A 114 15.53 12.42 12.19
N ASN A 115 15.19 11.20 11.75
CA ASN A 115 15.08 10.88 10.33
C ASN A 115 13.97 11.67 9.62
N ARG A 116 12.80 11.84 10.25
CA ARG A 116 11.71 12.64 9.68
C ARG A 116 12.08 14.12 9.51
N LEU A 117 12.82 14.68 10.47
CA LEU A 117 13.37 16.03 10.37
C LEU A 117 14.33 16.13 9.17
N TYR A 118 15.27 15.20 9.05
CA TYR A 118 16.20 15.12 7.93
C TYR A 118 15.45 15.07 6.59
N LEU A 119 14.47 14.17 6.45
CA LEU A 119 13.70 14.01 5.22
C LEU A 119 12.90 15.28 4.84
N ALA A 120 12.30 15.95 5.82
CA ALA A 120 11.58 17.20 5.60
C ALA A 120 12.53 18.33 5.15
N GLN A 121 13.74 18.39 5.73
CA GLN A 121 14.79 19.34 5.32
C GLN A 121 15.29 19.05 3.89
N GLN A 122 15.51 17.78 3.52
CA GLN A 122 15.85 17.40 2.15
C GLN A 122 14.74 17.78 1.15
N GLY A 123 13.48 17.58 1.55
CA GLY A 123 12.32 18.00 0.79
C GLY A 123 12.31 19.51 0.50
N LEU A 124 12.63 20.34 1.51
CA LEU A 124 12.72 21.80 1.33
C LEU A 124 13.91 22.19 0.45
N GLY A 125 15.08 21.60 0.71
CA GLY A 125 16.33 21.94 0.01
C GLY A 125 16.33 21.61 -1.48
N SER A 126 15.50 20.65 -1.91
CA SER A 126 15.42 20.17 -3.30
C SER A 126 14.00 20.13 -3.85
N LEU A 127 13.11 21.00 -3.36
CA LEU A 127 11.67 20.91 -3.61
C LEU A 127 11.29 20.78 -5.08
N GLY A 128 11.93 21.54 -5.97
CA GLY A 128 11.67 21.47 -7.41
C GLY A 128 11.98 20.08 -8.00
N GLN A 129 13.16 19.54 -7.69
CA GLN A 129 13.56 18.19 -8.14
C GLN A 129 12.67 17.11 -7.53
N GLN A 130 12.31 17.24 -6.25
CA GLN A 130 11.41 16.31 -5.57
C GLN A 130 10.02 16.32 -6.23
N LEU A 131 9.44 17.47 -6.53
CA LEU A 131 8.13 17.54 -7.17
C LEU A 131 8.12 16.91 -8.58
N ILE A 132 9.20 17.04 -9.36
CA ILE A 132 9.34 16.41 -10.68
C ILE A 132 9.16 14.89 -10.61
N VAL A 133 9.67 14.26 -9.54
CA VAL A 133 9.62 12.80 -9.37
C VAL A 133 8.39 12.34 -8.58
N HIS A 134 7.89 13.16 -7.65
CA HIS A 134 6.70 12.85 -6.86
C HIS A 134 5.42 12.95 -7.68
N VAL A 135 5.24 14.01 -8.48
CA VAL A 135 4.01 14.21 -9.29
C VAL A 135 3.65 12.97 -10.15
N PRO A 136 4.59 12.35 -10.90
CA PRO A 136 4.31 11.14 -11.68
C PRO A 136 4.45 9.82 -10.90
N LEU A 137 4.66 9.85 -9.58
CA LEU A 137 4.96 8.68 -8.75
C LEU A 137 6.25 7.92 -9.15
N LEU A 138 7.29 8.64 -9.61
CA LEU A 138 8.58 8.09 -10.06
C LEU A 138 9.68 8.15 -9.00
N GLN A 139 9.43 8.70 -7.82
CA GLN A 139 10.42 8.86 -6.76
C GLN A 139 11.06 7.53 -6.31
N GLY A 140 10.38 6.39 -6.47
CA GLY A 140 10.94 5.06 -6.22
C GLY A 140 11.94 4.56 -7.28
N LEU A 141 12.12 5.27 -8.39
CA LEU A 141 12.99 4.89 -9.51
C LEU A 141 14.25 5.76 -9.61
N VAL A 142 14.42 6.72 -8.70
CA VAL A 142 15.56 7.63 -8.70
C VAL A 142 16.57 7.18 -7.66
N PRO A 143 17.80 6.81 -8.04
CA PRO A 143 18.84 6.43 -7.08
C PRO A 143 19.13 7.53 -6.06
N ASP A 144 19.45 7.14 -4.82
CA ASP A 144 19.77 8.10 -3.74
C ASP A 144 21.01 8.98 -4.07
N GLN A 145 21.89 8.51 -4.96
CA GLN A 145 23.03 9.30 -5.46
C GLN A 145 22.61 10.46 -6.37
N VAL A 146 21.42 10.37 -6.99
CA VAL A 146 20.89 11.40 -7.91
C VAL A 146 19.99 12.37 -7.17
N LEU A 147 19.08 11.84 -6.35
CA LEU A 147 18.17 12.63 -5.53
C LEU A 147 17.96 11.91 -4.21
N ASP A 148 18.61 12.44 -3.17
CA ASP A 148 18.66 11.78 -1.87
C ASP A 148 17.26 11.57 -1.28
N SER A 149 17.03 10.34 -0.82
CA SER A 149 15.85 9.93 -0.08
C SER A 149 14.52 10.26 -0.78
N ALA A 150 14.54 10.35 -2.12
CA ALA A 150 13.43 10.81 -2.94
C ALA A 150 12.07 10.18 -2.57
N PRO A 151 11.96 8.87 -2.26
CA PRO A 151 10.68 8.27 -1.89
C PRO A 151 10.02 8.84 -0.62
N TYR A 152 10.78 9.51 0.25
CA TYR A 152 10.42 9.73 1.64
C TYR A 152 10.29 11.21 2.05
N THR A 153 10.58 12.16 1.15
CA THR A 153 10.79 13.59 1.48
C THR A 153 9.53 14.40 1.73
N ILE A 154 8.57 14.40 0.78
CA ILE A 154 7.36 15.26 0.87
C ILE A 154 6.19 14.51 1.51
N VAL A 155 5.86 13.34 0.96
CA VAL A 155 4.82 12.43 1.46
C VAL A 155 5.49 11.12 1.82
N GLY A 156 6.12 11.06 3.00
CA GLY A 156 7.01 9.96 3.38
C GLY A 156 6.41 8.57 3.27
N GLN A 157 5.13 8.43 3.59
CA GLN A 157 4.35 7.20 3.46
C GLN A 157 4.03 6.80 2.01
N ALA A 158 4.17 7.69 1.03
CA ALA A 158 3.86 7.41 -0.37
C ALA A 158 4.92 6.60 -1.11
N TRP A 159 6.04 6.24 -0.48
CA TRP A 159 7.06 5.35 -1.05
C TRP A 159 6.44 4.04 -1.59
N SER A 160 5.47 3.47 -0.86
CA SER A 160 4.78 2.24 -1.24
C SER A 160 3.72 2.47 -2.34
N ILE A 161 3.23 3.70 -2.50
CA ILE A 161 2.27 4.07 -3.55
C ILE A 161 2.99 4.25 -4.89
N SER A 162 4.20 4.83 -4.88
CA SER A 162 5.09 4.82 -6.06
C SER A 162 5.42 3.39 -6.48
N MET A 163 5.65 2.50 -5.52
CA MET A 163 5.83 1.08 -5.77
C MET A 163 4.55 0.41 -6.31
N GLU A 164 3.37 0.71 -5.76
CA GLU A 164 2.07 0.20 -6.26
C GLU A 164 1.83 0.65 -7.71
N TRP A 165 2.19 1.88 -8.06
CA TRP A 165 2.14 2.38 -9.43
C TRP A 165 3.03 1.57 -10.38
N GLN A 166 4.27 1.26 -9.97
CA GLN A 166 5.15 0.37 -10.72
C GLN A 166 4.56 -1.04 -10.88
N PHE A 167 3.92 -1.58 -9.84
CA PHE A 167 3.21 -2.87 -9.93
C PHE A 167 2.07 -2.85 -10.93
N TYR A 168 1.29 -1.76 -11.00
CA TYR A 168 0.24 -1.62 -12.02
C TYR A 168 0.82 -1.65 -13.42
N LEU A 169 1.94 -0.98 -13.67
CA LEU A 169 2.59 -0.97 -14.98
C LEU A 169 3.13 -2.35 -15.39
N LEU A 170 3.70 -3.11 -14.44
CA LEU A 170 4.35 -4.40 -14.72
C LEU A 170 3.44 -5.63 -14.60
N ALA A 171 2.33 -5.56 -13.89
CA ALA A 171 1.45 -6.72 -13.69
C ALA A 171 0.92 -7.35 -15.00
N PRO A 172 0.50 -6.57 -16.03
CA PRO A 172 0.08 -7.13 -17.32
C PRO A 172 1.18 -7.96 -17.99
N PHE A 173 2.44 -7.54 -17.88
CA PHE A 173 3.59 -8.28 -18.41
C PHE A 173 3.73 -9.63 -17.72
N PHE A 174 3.68 -9.69 -16.38
CA PHE A 174 3.81 -10.94 -15.65
C PHE A 174 2.68 -11.93 -15.96
N LEU A 175 1.44 -11.46 -16.11
CA LEU A 175 0.33 -12.34 -16.49
C LEU A 175 0.44 -12.82 -17.94
N TRP A 176 0.91 -11.97 -18.85
CA TRP A 176 1.21 -12.37 -20.23
C TRP A 176 2.30 -13.45 -20.29
N VAL A 177 3.32 -13.38 -19.42
CA VAL A 177 4.32 -14.44 -19.27
C VAL A 177 3.68 -15.74 -18.76
N LEU A 178 2.85 -15.65 -17.71
CA LEU A 178 2.22 -16.83 -17.12
C LEU A 178 1.24 -17.54 -18.07
N ALA A 179 0.70 -16.82 -19.07
CA ALA A 179 -0.23 -17.40 -20.05
C ALA A 179 0.39 -18.47 -20.97
N LYS A 180 1.71 -18.48 -21.19
CA LYS A 180 2.38 -19.48 -22.04
C LYS A 180 3.74 -19.89 -21.47
N LYS A 181 3.98 -21.20 -21.35
CA LYS A 181 5.23 -21.77 -20.80
C LYS A 181 6.50 -21.26 -21.50
N GLN A 182 6.44 -21.01 -22.81
CA GLN A 182 7.59 -20.53 -23.59
C GLN A 182 8.09 -19.15 -23.16
N ARG A 183 7.26 -18.37 -22.46
CA ARG A 183 7.58 -17.00 -22.02
C ARG A 183 8.23 -16.94 -20.64
N TRP A 184 8.22 -18.05 -19.89
CA TRP A 184 8.69 -18.09 -18.51
C TRP A 184 10.16 -17.66 -18.34
N PRO A 185 11.11 -18.03 -19.24
CA PRO A 185 12.49 -17.56 -19.13
C PRO A 185 12.60 -16.03 -19.09
N LEU A 186 11.78 -15.34 -19.89
CA LEU A 186 11.74 -13.88 -19.92
C LEU A 186 11.19 -13.30 -18.60
N GLY A 187 10.14 -13.90 -18.04
CA GLY A 187 9.63 -13.49 -16.72
C GLY A 187 10.63 -13.68 -15.59
N VAL A 188 11.37 -14.80 -15.61
CA VAL A 188 12.45 -15.06 -14.65
C VAL A 188 13.58 -14.06 -14.81
N ALA A 189 14.01 -13.77 -16.04
CA ALA A 189 15.06 -12.78 -16.31
C ALA A 189 14.67 -11.39 -15.80
N VAL A 190 13.44 -10.93 -16.08
CA VAL A 190 12.94 -9.64 -15.56
C VAL A 190 12.82 -9.66 -14.04
N PHE A 191 12.30 -10.73 -13.44
CA PHE A 191 12.18 -10.85 -11.99
C PHE A 191 13.56 -10.78 -11.30
N LEU A 192 14.54 -11.52 -11.81
CA LEU A 192 15.92 -11.47 -11.30
C LEU A 192 16.55 -10.10 -11.52
N GLY A 193 16.36 -9.48 -12.69
CA GLY A 193 16.83 -8.11 -12.95
C GLY A 193 16.28 -7.10 -11.95
N LEU A 194 14.99 -7.17 -11.62
CA LEU A 194 14.38 -6.30 -10.59
C LEU A 194 14.94 -6.57 -9.19
N ILE A 195 15.21 -7.84 -8.84
CA ILE A 195 15.86 -8.16 -7.55
C ILE A 195 17.28 -7.59 -7.50
N LEU A 196 18.08 -7.80 -8.55
CA LEU A 196 19.47 -7.33 -8.60
C LEU A 196 19.55 -5.79 -8.60
N ALA A 197 18.61 -5.11 -9.25
CA ALA A 197 18.54 -3.65 -9.24
C ALA A 197 18.11 -3.06 -7.88
N THR A 198 17.69 -3.87 -6.91
CA THR A 198 17.26 -3.38 -5.59
C THR A 198 18.38 -2.68 -4.83
N ASP A 199 19.63 -3.09 -5.01
CA ASP A 199 20.76 -2.49 -4.29
C ASP A 199 21.21 -1.16 -4.91
N LEU A 200 20.66 -0.80 -6.07
CA LEU A 200 20.98 0.43 -6.82
C LEU A 200 19.88 1.50 -6.70
N LEU A 201 18.71 1.12 -6.19
CA LEU A 201 17.52 1.96 -6.18
C LEU A 201 16.96 2.05 -4.76
N PRO A 202 16.23 3.12 -4.41
CA PRO A 202 15.77 3.31 -3.04
C PRO A 202 14.57 2.41 -2.72
N GLY A 203 14.16 2.36 -1.44
CA GLY A 203 13.11 1.46 -0.95
C GLY A 203 11.73 1.59 -1.62
N GLY A 204 11.48 2.66 -2.38
CA GLY A 204 10.29 2.84 -3.24
C GLY A 204 10.31 2.01 -4.53
N PHE A 205 11.42 1.33 -4.84
CA PHE A 205 11.57 0.53 -6.05
C PHE A 205 10.89 -0.84 -5.94
N ILE A 206 10.16 -1.24 -6.98
CA ILE A 206 9.42 -2.50 -7.06
C ILE A 206 10.23 -3.75 -6.66
N GLY A 207 11.53 -3.77 -6.95
CA GLY A 207 12.46 -4.87 -6.63
C GLY A 207 12.49 -5.26 -5.15
N TYR A 208 12.27 -4.31 -4.24
CA TYR A 208 12.23 -4.59 -2.80
C TYR A 208 11.11 -5.55 -2.41
N LYS A 209 9.94 -5.44 -3.06
CA LYS A 209 8.73 -6.19 -2.65
C LYS A 209 8.17 -7.08 -3.76
N ILE A 210 8.90 -7.28 -4.86
CA ILE A 210 8.47 -8.08 -6.01
C ILE A 210 8.13 -9.54 -5.64
N SER A 211 8.86 -10.14 -4.70
CA SER A 211 8.58 -11.51 -4.22
C SER A 211 7.22 -11.60 -3.54
N ARG A 212 6.86 -10.62 -2.69
CA ARG A 212 5.56 -10.55 -2.01
C ARG A 212 4.42 -10.33 -2.98
N PHE A 213 4.62 -9.48 -3.97
CA PHE A 213 3.65 -9.29 -5.04
C PHE A 213 3.42 -10.59 -5.82
N ALA A 214 4.49 -11.32 -6.14
CA ALA A 214 4.44 -12.62 -6.79
C ALA A 214 3.71 -13.67 -5.94
N ILE A 215 3.89 -13.70 -4.61
CA ILE A 215 3.10 -14.53 -3.69
C ILE A 215 1.60 -14.24 -3.85
N GLY A 216 1.21 -12.97 -3.98
CA GLY A 216 -0.16 -12.56 -4.25
C GLY A 216 -0.71 -13.15 -5.56
N ILE A 217 0.05 -13.00 -6.65
CA ILE A 217 -0.30 -13.57 -7.97
C ILE A 217 -0.44 -15.09 -7.88
N CYS A 218 0.56 -15.79 -7.34
CA CYS A 218 0.54 -17.25 -7.22
C CYS A 218 -0.59 -17.73 -6.30
N SER A 219 -0.94 -16.97 -5.26
CA SER A 219 -2.08 -17.28 -4.40
C SER A 219 -3.40 -17.22 -5.16
N TYR A 220 -3.58 -16.24 -6.05
CA TYR A 220 -4.74 -16.20 -6.94
C TYR A 220 -4.76 -17.41 -7.88
N MET A 221 -3.62 -17.74 -8.50
CA MET A 221 -3.53 -18.89 -9.40
C MET A 221 -3.83 -20.21 -8.69
N ALA A 222 -3.33 -20.41 -7.47
CA ALA A 222 -3.65 -21.58 -6.65
C ALA A 222 -5.16 -21.65 -6.30
N PHE A 223 -5.77 -20.50 -6.01
CA PHE A 223 -7.18 -20.40 -5.63
C PHE A 223 -8.13 -20.67 -6.81
N ASP A 224 -7.80 -20.17 -8.00
CA ASP A 224 -8.65 -20.25 -9.19
C ASP A 224 -8.37 -21.55 -9.99
N ARG A 225 -7.10 -21.89 -10.24
CA ARG A 225 -6.66 -23.09 -10.99
C ARG A 225 -6.41 -24.27 -10.04
N ARG A 226 -7.48 -24.76 -9.41
CA ARG A 226 -7.40 -25.81 -8.37
C ARG A 226 -6.70 -27.11 -8.78
N GLN A 227 -6.63 -27.46 -10.06
CA GLN A 227 -5.92 -28.67 -10.51
C GLN A 227 -4.39 -28.53 -10.44
N GLU A 228 -3.86 -27.30 -10.44
CA GLU A 228 -2.42 -27.00 -10.46
C GLU A 228 -1.92 -26.44 -9.12
N TRP A 229 -2.75 -26.50 -8.06
CA TRP A 229 -2.49 -25.83 -6.77
C TRP A 229 -1.13 -26.19 -6.14
N ARG A 230 -0.64 -27.41 -6.36
CA ARG A 230 0.67 -27.86 -5.83
C ARG A 230 1.83 -27.08 -6.45
N GLY A 231 1.79 -26.83 -7.76
CA GLY A 231 2.83 -26.05 -8.46
C GLY A 231 2.83 -24.60 -7.98
N TRP A 232 1.65 -24.02 -7.82
CA TRP A 232 1.50 -22.66 -7.28
C TRP A 232 1.90 -22.57 -5.80
N LEU A 233 1.64 -23.60 -5.00
CA LEU A 233 2.12 -23.66 -3.61
C LEU A 233 3.65 -23.69 -3.54
N LEU A 234 4.31 -24.49 -4.39
CA LEU A 234 5.77 -24.49 -4.47
C LEU A 234 6.33 -23.12 -4.89
N ALA A 235 5.67 -22.42 -5.83
CA ALA A 235 6.04 -21.06 -6.20
C ALA A 235 5.87 -20.08 -5.02
N ILE A 236 4.76 -20.16 -4.27
CA ILE A 236 4.54 -19.36 -3.06
C ILE A 236 5.67 -19.60 -2.04
N LEU A 237 6.02 -20.87 -1.78
CA LEU A 237 7.11 -21.22 -0.86
C LEU A 237 8.46 -20.71 -1.35
N GLY A 238 8.74 -20.77 -2.65
CA GLY A 238 9.95 -20.22 -3.26
C GLY A 238 10.06 -18.70 -3.06
N PHE A 239 8.99 -17.95 -3.38
CA PHE A 239 8.98 -16.49 -3.17
C PHE A 239 8.98 -16.10 -1.69
N ALA A 240 8.34 -16.88 -0.82
CA ALA A 240 8.43 -16.71 0.63
C ALA A 240 9.86 -16.92 1.13
N GLY A 241 10.55 -17.95 0.63
CA GLY A 241 11.97 -18.19 0.90
C GLY A 241 12.84 -17.00 0.50
N ILE A 242 12.61 -16.42 -0.68
CA ILE A 242 13.32 -15.20 -1.12
C ILE A 242 13.03 -14.01 -0.18
N ALA A 243 11.77 -13.79 0.19
CA ALA A 243 11.41 -12.69 1.09
C ALA A 243 12.06 -12.83 2.47
N ILE A 244 12.05 -14.04 3.03
CA ILE A 244 12.69 -14.36 4.33
C ILE A 244 14.21 -14.26 4.23
N ALA A 245 14.82 -14.72 3.15
CA ALA A 245 16.26 -14.65 2.96
C ALA A 245 16.77 -13.19 2.92
N ARG A 246 15.97 -12.27 2.35
CA ARG A 246 16.35 -10.86 2.23
C ARG A 246 16.01 -10.01 3.46
N GLU A 247 14.87 -10.25 4.11
CA GLU A 247 14.34 -9.37 5.18
C GLU A 247 14.12 -10.10 6.52
N GLY A 248 14.58 -11.35 6.61
CA GLY A 248 14.60 -12.15 7.83
C GLY A 248 13.25 -12.77 8.21
N LEU A 249 13.25 -13.47 9.35
CA LEU A 249 12.11 -14.24 9.86
C LEU A 249 10.89 -13.38 10.23
N SER A 250 11.04 -12.06 10.35
CA SER A 250 9.91 -11.15 10.57
C SER A 250 8.85 -11.23 9.47
N GLN A 251 9.24 -11.69 8.28
CA GLN A 251 8.38 -11.92 7.13
C GLN A 251 7.41 -13.08 7.31
N LEU A 252 7.60 -13.94 8.30
CA LEU A 252 6.61 -14.96 8.64
C LEU A 252 5.28 -14.33 9.03
N LEU A 253 5.27 -13.17 9.70
CA LEU A 253 4.04 -12.52 10.14
C LEU A 253 3.11 -12.11 8.98
N PRO A 254 3.54 -11.29 7.98
CA PRO A 254 2.67 -10.96 6.85
C PRO A 254 2.26 -12.19 6.04
N LEU A 255 3.14 -13.19 5.90
CA LEU A 255 2.81 -14.44 5.22
C LEU A 255 1.75 -15.26 5.96
N MET A 256 1.85 -15.35 7.28
CA MET A 256 0.86 -16.04 8.13
C MET A 256 -0.48 -15.31 8.13
N LEU A 257 -0.48 -13.97 8.21
CA LEU A 257 -1.71 -13.18 8.11
C LEU A 257 -2.39 -13.40 6.76
N TRP A 258 -1.62 -13.34 5.66
CA TRP A 258 -2.13 -13.59 4.32
C TRP A 258 -2.69 -15.00 4.16
N ALA A 259 -1.91 -16.03 4.51
CA ALA A 259 -2.33 -17.42 4.44
C ALA A 259 -3.56 -17.68 5.31
N GLY A 260 -3.59 -17.13 6.52
CA GLY A 260 -4.73 -17.23 7.44
C GLY A 260 -6.01 -16.66 6.84
N VAL A 261 -5.95 -15.47 6.23
CA VAL A 261 -7.14 -14.86 5.59
C VAL A 261 -7.59 -15.65 4.36
N LEU A 262 -6.67 -16.12 3.52
CA LEU A 262 -7.02 -16.93 2.35
C LEU A 262 -7.61 -18.29 2.71
N LEU A 263 -6.98 -19.02 3.64
CA LEU A 263 -7.48 -20.30 4.13
C LEU A 263 -8.85 -20.12 4.81
N SER A 264 -9.01 -19.04 5.57
CA SER A 264 -10.28 -18.70 6.20
C SER A 264 -11.38 -18.40 5.18
N ALA A 265 -11.06 -17.67 4.10
CA ALA A 265 -11.99 -17.40 3.01
C ALA A 265 -12.32 -18.63 2.16
N ALA A 266 -11.43 -19.63 2.13
CA ALA A 266 -11.65 -20.89 1.41
C ALA A 266 -12.38 -21.95 2.26
N ALA A 267 -12.42 -21.78 3.59
CA ALA A 267 -13.05 -22.73 4.51
C ALA A 267 -14.59 -22.71 4.41
N PRO A 268 -15.26 -23.85 4.66
CA PRO A 268 -16.72 -23.87 4.78
C PRO A 268 -17.22 -22.90 5.85
N VAL A 269 -18.34 -22.20 5.61
CA VAL A 269 -18.86 -21.12 6.47
C VAL A 269 -19.10 -21.56 7.92
N HIS A 270 -19.47 -22.82 8.12
CA HIS A 270 -19.72 -23.38 9.45
C HIS A 270 -18.46 -23.84 10.20
N HIS A 271 -17.29 -23.83 9.56
CA HIS A 271 -16.04 -24.27 10.16
C HIS A 271 -15.40 -23.14 10.98
N LEU A 272 -14.76 -23.47 12.12
CA LEU A 272 -14.02 -22.50 12.94
C LEU A 272 -12.93 -21.73 12.18
N MET A 273 -12.40 -22.31 11.10
CA MET A 273 -11.39 -21.66 10.26
C MET A 273 -11.97 -20.49 9.47
N HIS A 274 -13.29 -20.40 9.32
CA HIS A 274 -13.99 -19.27 8.69
C HIS A 274 -14.14 -18.07 9.64
N LEU A 275 -13.82 -18.21 10.94
CA LEU A 275 -13.98 -17.13 11.91
C LEU A 275 -13.18 -15.86 11.56
N PRO A 276 -11.88 -15.93 11.20
CA PRO A 276 -11.13 -14.74 10.76
C PRO A 276 -11.79 -14.02 9.57
N ALA A 277 -12.23 -14.76 8.55
CA ALA A 277 -12.91 -14.19 7.39
C ALA A 277 -14.27 -13.57 7.78
N ARG A 278 -15.01 -14.16 8.72
CA ARG A 278 -16.25 -13.60 9.26
C ARG A 278 -16.01 -12.31 10.04
N LEU A 279 -14.97 -12.27 10.89
CA LEU A 279 -14.61 -11.08 11.67
C LEU A 279 -14.14 -9.95 10.74
N LEU A 280 -13.24 -10.24 9.80
CA LEU A 280 -12.78 -9.26 8.81
C LEU A 280 -13.88 -8.87 7.82
N GLY A 281 -14.85 -9.74 7.56
CA GLY A 281 -16.01 -9.46 6.73
C GLY A 281 -17.14 -8.71 7.45
N SER A 282 -16.97 -8.37 8.72
CA SER A 282 -17.97 -7.60 9.48
C SER A 282 -17.97 -6.12 9.08
N ALA A 283 -19.04 -5.39 9.46
CA ALA A 283 -19.28 -4.03 8.98
C ALA A 283 -18.12 -3.06 9.28
N LEU A 284 -17.54 -3.12 10.48
CA LEU A 284 -16.50 -2.18 10.89
C LEU A 284 -15.19 -2.38 10.10
N PRO A 285 -14.54 -3.56 10.06
CA PRO A 285 -13.33 -3.73 9.26
C PRO A 285 -13.54 -3.45 7.78
N VAL A 286 -14.69 -3.85 7.21
CA VAL A 286 -15.01 -3.55 5.80
C VAL A 286 -15.12 -2.04 5.57
N HIS A 287 -15.78 -1.31 6.48
CA HIS A 287 -15.84 0.17 6.43
C HIS A 287 -14.43 0.78 6.49
N LEU A 288 -13.60 0.35 7.43
CA LEU A 288 -12.20 0.79 7.51
C LEU A 288 -11.42 0.43 6.24
N GLY A 289 -11.73 -0.70 5.62
CA GLY A 289 -11.18 -1.15 4.35
C GLY A 289 -11.54 -0.27 3.17
N GLN A 290 -12.78 0.23 3.12
CA GLN A 290 -13.26 1.12 2.07
C GLN A 290 -12.51 2.45 2.05
N ILE A 291 -12.20 3.00 3.22
CA ILE A 291 -11.46 4.26 3.37
C ILE A 291 -9.95 4.05 3.58
N SER A 292 -9.45 2.82 3.47
CA SER A 292 -8.07 2.47 3.84
C SER A 292 -7.00 3.23 3.05
N TYR A 293 -7.25 3.52 1.77
CA TYR A 293 -6.33 4.31 0.95
C TYR A 293 -6.25 5.75 1.44
N SER A 294 -7.42 6.36 1.72
CA SER A 294 -7.50 7.68 2.33
C SER A 294 -6.79 7.73 3.69
N VAL A 295 -7.04 6.77 4.60
CA VAL A 295 -6.33 6.65 5.89
C VAL A 295 -4.83 6.58 5.69
N TYR A 296 -4.38 5.71 4.79
CA TYR A 296 -2.97 5.52 4.51
C TYR A 296 -2.30 6.80 4.01
N LEU A 297 -2.96 7.60 3.17
CA LEU A 297 -2.36 8.84 2.67
C LEU A 297 -2.39 10.00 3.67
N VAL A 298 -3.50 10.21 4.39
CA VAL A 298 -3.69 11.46 5.15
C VAL A 298 -3.10 11.43 6.55
N HIS A 299 -2.85 10.25 7.14
CA HIS A 299 -2.61 10.12 8.59
C HIS A 299 -1.41 10.88 9.15
N MET A 300 -0.36 11.11 8.35
CA MET A 300 0.79 11.89 8.80
C MET A 300 0.45 13.37 9.00
N VAL A 301 -0.53 13.91 8.25
CA VAL A 301 -0.89 15.34 8.33
C VAL A 301 -1.42 15.70 9.72
N PRO A 302 -2.45 15.04 10.28
CA PRO A 302 -2.84 15.26 11.67
C PRO A 302 -1.70 15.08 12.68
N LEU A 303 -0.82 14.10 12.45
CA LEU A 303 0.27 13.79 13.37
C LEU A 303 1.23 14.97 13.51
N TYR A 304 1.86 15.43 12.41
CA TYR A 304 2.84 16.50 12.52
C TYR A 304 2.20 17.88 12.78
N VAL A 305 0.98 18.14 12.28
CA VAL A 305 0.29 19.41 12.55
C VAL A 305 -0.06 19.52 14.03
N SER A 306 -0.58 18.45 14.64
CA SER A 306 -0.91 18.48 16.07
C SER A 306 0.35 18.64 16.93
N ILE A 307 1.47 18.00 16.55
CA ILE A 307 2.76 18.19 17.22
C ILE A 307 3.18 19.66 17.16
N ALA A 308 3.28 20.26 15.97
CA ALA A 308 3.71 21.66 15.80
C ALA A 308 2.85 22.66 16.60
N VAL A 309 1.52 22.48 16.58
CA VAL A 309 0.60 23.35 17.32
C VAL A 309 0.78 23.19 18.83
N LEU A 310 0.78 21.96 19.32
CA LEU A 310 0.82 21.70 20.76
C LEU A 310 2.18 22.01 21.38
N THR A 311 3.29 21.78 20.68
CA THR A 311 4.63 22.22 21.12
C THR A 311 4.72 23.74 21.16
N GLY A 312 4.19 24.43 20.14
CA GLY A 312 4.13 25.89 20.09
C GLY A 312 3.28 26.52 21.21
N LEU A 313 2.26 25.80 21.69
CA LEU A 313 1.46 26.18 22.86
C LEU A 313 2.16 25.91 24.21
N GLY A 314 3.30 25.23 24.21
CA GLY A 314 4.07 24.93 25.44
C GLY A 314 3.35 23.99 26.40
N VAL A 315 2.46 23.11 25.91
CA VAL A 315 1.77 22.13 26.77
C VAL A 315 2.76 21.12 27.33
N SER A 316 2.45 20.52 28.49
CA SER A 316 3.32 19.49 29.08
C SER A 316 3.43 18.25 28.20
N ASN A 317 4.55 17.51 28.31
CA ASN A 317 4.82 16.34 27.47
C ASN A 317 3.73 15.25 27.52
N SER A 318 3.11 15.05 28.68
CA SER A 318 2.02 14.07 28.85
C SER A 318 0.74 14.52 28.14
N VAL A 319 0.41 15.81 28.21
CA VAL A 319 -0.73 16.40 27.50
C VAL A 319 -0.47 16.39 25.99
N LEU A 320 0.73 16.76 25.56
CA LEU A 320 1.17 16.69 24.15
C LEU A 320 0.95 15.28 23.61
N GLN A 321 1.46 14.26 24.29
CA GLN A 321 1.32 12.87 23.86
C GLN A 321 -0.14 12.43 23.76
N ALA A 322 -0.95 12.65 24.80
CA ALA A 322 -2.36 12.27 24.79
C ALA A 322 -3.15 12.97 23.68
N CYS A 323 -2.98 14.29 23.54
CA CYS A 323 -3.66 15.08 22.52
C CYS A 323 -3.23 14.71 21.11
N VAL A 324 -1.93 14.53 20.85
CA VAL A 324 -1.43 14.10 19.52
C VAL A 324 -1.99 12.72 19.14
N VAL A 325 -2.06 11.77 20.07
CA VAL A 325 -2.68 10.45 19.82
C VAL A 325 -4.14 10.63 19.43
N ILE A 326 -4.93 11.33 20.25
CA ILE A 326 -6.36 11.52 20.02
C ILE A 326 -6.61 12.25 18.69
N VAL A 327 -5.90 13.35 18.46
CA VAL A 327 -6.03 14.14 17.22
C VAL A 327 -5.60 13.31 16.02
N THR A 328 -4.50 12.56 16.10
CA THR A 328 -4.05 11.71 14.99
C THR A 328 -5.11 10.68 14.65
N LEU A 329 -5.68 9.96 15.62
CA LEU A 329 -6.69 8.95 15.34
C LEU A 329 -8.01 9.57 14.83
N VAL A 330 -8.55 10.56 15.53
CA VAL A 330 -9.85 11.16 15.21
C VAL A 330 -9.78 11.95 13.91
N ALA A 331 -8.81 12.85 13.76
CA ALA A 331 -8.69 13.66 12.56
C ALA A 331 -8.30 12.82 11.34
N THR A 332 -7.46 11.78 11.48
CA THR A 332 -7.21 10.85 10.36
C THR A 332 -8.49 10.19 9.91
N TYR A 333 -9.30 9.67 10.83
CA TYR A 333 -10.58 9.05 10.48
C TYR A 333 -11.51 10.04 9.76
N LEU A 334 -11.72 11.23 10.33
CA LEU A 334 -12.60 12.26 9.75
C LEU A 334 -12.12 12.75 8.39
N LEU A 335 -10.83 13.09 8.26
CA LEU A 335 -10.23 13.50 6.98
C LEU A 335 -10.31 12.37 5.95
N SER A 336 -10.19 11.12 6.38
CA SER A 336 -10.34 9.96 5.48
C SER A 336 -11.76 9.81 4.97
N LEU A 337 -12.79 10.06 5.80
CA LEU A 337 -14.19 10.06 5.33
C LEU A 337 -14.44 11.15 4.29
N VAL A 338 -13.92 12.36 4.55
CA VAL A 338 -14.06 13.51 3.65
C VAL A 338 -13.31 13.26 2.33
N SER A 339 -12.02 12.95 2.40
CA SER A 339 -11.20 12.69 1.21
C SER A 339 -11.70 11.48 0.41
N TYR A 340 -12.17 10.42 1.07
CA TYR A 340 -12.79 9.29 0.40
C TYR A 340 -14.02 9.72 -0.40
N ARG A 341 -14.95 10.44 0.25
CA ARG A 341 -16.23 10.83 -0.35
C ARG A 341 -16.08 11.83 -1.48
N PHE A 342 -15.18 12.80 -1.34
CA PHE A 342 -15.09 13.96 -2.25
C PHE A 342 -13.93 13.89 -3.24
N ILE A 343 -12.96 13.00 -3.06
CA ILE A 343 -11.77 12.93 -3.93
C ILE A 343 -11.54 11.51 -4.44
N GLU A 344 -11.32 10.54 -3.55
CA GLU A 344 -10.99 9.16 -3.93
C GLU A 344 -12.12 8.51 -4.73
N LYS A 345 -13.33 8.48 -4.17
CA LYS A 345 -14.49 7.85 -4.80
C LYS A 345 -14.89 8.53 -6.11
N PRO A 346 -14.99 9.88 -6.20
CA PRO A 346 -15.22 10.57 -7.46
C PRO A 346 -14.14 10.30 -8.50
N GLY A 347 -12.86 10.22 -8.09
CA GLY A 347 -11.75 9.84 -8.97
C GLY A 347 -11.95 8.46 -9.58
N ILE A 348 -12.25 7.46 -8.74
CA ILE A 348 -12.55 6.09 -9.19
C ILE A 348 -13.75 6.08 -10.15
N GLU A 349 -14.83 6.79 -9.84
CA GLU A 349 -16.03 6.88 -10.67
C GLU A 349 -15.76 7.56 -12.01
N LEU A 350 -14.98 8.64 -12.03
CA LEU A 350 -14.57 9.33 -13.24
C LEU A 350 -13.74 8.41 -14.14
N GLY A 351 -12.75 7.72 -13.57
CA GLY A 351 -11.97 6.73 -14.30
C GLY A 351 -12.83 5.61 -14.87
N ALA A 352 -13.82 5.14 -14.10
CA ALA A 352 -14.76 4.12 -14.58
C ALA A 352 -15.64 4.63 -15.73
N ARG A 353 -16.06 5.91 -15.73
CA ARG A 353 -16.86 6.53 -16.79
C ARG A 353 -16.05 6.73 -18.06
N LEU A 354 -14.84 7.28 -17.95
CA LEU A 354 -13.96 7.60 -19.09
C LEU A 354 -13.37 6.35 -19.77
N THR A 355 -13.34 5.22 -19.06
CA THR A 355 -12.82 3.95 -19.60
C THR A 355 -13.92 2.93 -19.88
N ARG A 356 -15.18 3.37 -19.99
CA ARG A 356 -16.24 2.52 -20.54
C ARG A 356 -15.88 2.22 -22.00
N PRO A 357 -15.98 0.96 -22.45
CA PRO A 357 -15.91 0.66 -23.87
C PRO A 357 -16.98 1.51 -24.55
N VAL A 358 -16.58 2.34 -25.52
CA VAL A 358 -17.56 2.91 -26.44
C VAL A 358 -18.09 1.72 -27.22
N ASP A 359 -19.39 1.44 -27.09
CA ASP A 359 -20.04 0.47 -27.96
C ASP A 359 -19.88 0.96 -29.41
N LEU A 360 -18.88 0.41 -30.10
CA LEU A 360 -18.77 0.47 -31.55
C LEU A 360 -19.87 -0.42 -32.13
N GLN A 361 -21.12 -0.01 -31.97
CA GLN A 361 -22.29 -0.62 -32.61
C GLN A 361 -23.20 0.41 -33.31
N THR A 362 -22.75 1.64 -33.49
CA THR A 362 -23.43 2.61 -34.37
C THR A 362 -22.41 3.43 -35.15
N ALA A 363 -21.93 2.87 -36.26
CA ALA A 363 -21.40 3.61 -37.40
C ALA A 363 -21.69 2.82 -38.67
#